data_AF-A0A6L4B7Y1-F1
#
_entry.id   AF-A0A6L4B7Y1-F1
#
_cell.length_a   1.000
_cell.length_b   1.000
_cell.length_c   1.000
_cell.angle_alpha   90.00
_cell.angle_beta   90.00
_cell.angle_gamma   90.00
#
_symmetry.space_group_name_H-M   'P 1'
#
loop_
_entity.id
_entity.type
_entity.pdbx_description
1 polymer ?
#
loop_
_entity_poly.entity_id
_entity_poly.type
_entity_poly.pdbx_seq_one_letter_code
_entity_poly.pdbx_strand_id
1 'polypeptide(L)'
;MRASDMHDEIRELNLAYLMLAQQLLREDRAAAIFRLGIGEDVAQVLEGLSSAQVLRMASSNMLLCQFRFNDTMLVDLLSSHGRERGAAHLHAAILAAGRPVESLA
;
A
#
# COMPACT_ATOMS: atom_id res chain seq x y z
N MET A 1 -8.04 14.96 18.87
CA MET A 1 -8.69 14.88 17.54
C MET A 1 -10.11 14.39 17.74
N ARG A 2 -11.12 15.01 17.12
CA ARG A 2 -12.50 14.51 17.22
C ARG A 2 -12.67 13.33 16.25
N ALA A 3 -13.61 12.43 16.54
CA ALA A 3 -13.84 11.26 15.70
C ALA A 3 -14.24 11.61 14.24
N SER A 4 -14.89 12.77 14.03
CA SER A 4 -15.16 13.32 12.69
C SER A 4 -13.88 13.59 11.91
N ASP A 5 -12.90 14.20 12.57
CA ASP A 5 -11.63 14.63 11.96
C ASP A 5 -10.83 13.40 11.51
N MET A 6 -10.87 12.34 12.31
CA MET A 6 -10.20 11.07 12.00
C MET A 6 -10.83 10.35 10.80
N HIS A 7 -12.15 10.41 10.62
CA HIS A 7 -12.79 9.82 9.42
C HIS A 7 -12.43 10.58 8.15
N ASP A 8 -12.34 11.91 8.22
CA ASP A 8 -11.89 12.72 7.08
C ASP A 8 -10.43 12.40 6.71
N GLU A 9 -9.54 12.23 7.70
CA GLU A 9 -8.15 11.80 7.48
C GLU A 9 -8.06 10.39 6.87
N ILE A 10 -8.86 9.42 7.35
CA ILE A 10 -8.94 8.08 6.76
C ILE A 10 -9.39 8.16 5.30
N ARG A 11 -10.38 8.99 5.00
CA ARG A 11 -10.87 9.19 3.63
C ARG A 11 -9.80 9.79 2.73
N GLU A 12 -9.08 10.80 3.20
CA GLU A 12 -7.99 11.43 2.44
C GLU A 12 -6.87 10.44 2.15
N LEU A 13 -6.47 9.64 3.14
CA LEU A 13 -5.44 8.62 2.97
C LEU A 13 -5.88 7.52 1.99
N ASN A 14 -7.12 7.04 2.11
CA ASN A 14 -7.67 6.05 1.20
C ASN A 14 -7.72 6.57 -0.24
N LEU A 15 -8.13 7.83 -0.44
CA LEU A 15 -8.16 8.46 -1.77
C LEU A 15 -6.76 8.56 -2.36
N ALA A 16 -5.80 9.08 -1.59
CA ALA A 16 -4.41 9.20 -2.02
C ALA A 16 -3.81 7.85 -2.40
N TYR A 17 -4.07 6.81 -1.61
CA TYR A 17 -3.62 5.45 -1.89
C TYR A 17 -4.20 4.89 -3.20
N LEU A 18 -5.52 4.98 -3.39
CA LEU A 18 -6.18 4.47 -4.60
C LEU A 18 -5.70 5.18 -5.86
N MET A 19 -5.50 6.50 -5.80
CA MET A 19 -4.97 7.28 -6.92
C MET A 19 -3.53 6.87 -7.27
N LEU A 20 -2.68 6.69 -6.26
CA LEU A 20 -1.30 6.21 -6.47
C LEU A 20 -1.29 4.79 -7.06
N ALA A 21 -2.13 3.89 -6.56
CA ALA A 21 -2.23 2.53 -7.08
C ALA A 21 -2.60 2.53 -8.56
N GLN A 22 -3.62 3.30 -8.97
CA GLN A 22 -4.01 3.44 -10.38
C GLN A 22 -2.92 4.08 -11.24
N GLN A 23 -2.13 5.01 -10.70
CA GLN A 23 -1.00 5.58 -11.43
C GLN A 23 0.10 4.54 -11.66
N LEU A 24 0.52 3.84 -10.61
CA LEU A 24 1.57 2.81 -10.70
C LEU A 24 1.18 1.69 -11.68
N LEU A 25 -0.07 1.22 -11.61
CA LEU A 25 -0.57 0.17 -12.49
C LEU A 25 -0.53 0.58 -13.97
N ARG A 26 -0.85 1.83 -14.28
CA ARG A 26 -0.76 2.39 -15.64
C ARG A 26 0.68 2.58 -16.14
N GLU A 27 1.62 2.88 -15.25
CA GLU A 27 3.02 3.11 -15.60
C GLU A 27 3.78 1.81 -15.83
N ASP A 28 3.73 0.88 -14.86
CA ASP A 28 4.34 -0.44 -14.94
C ASP A 28 3.57 -1.40 -14.05
N ARG A 29 2.63 -2.12 -14.66
CA ARG A 29 1.72 -3.02 -13.97
C ARG A 29 2.43 -4.11 -13.17
N ALA A 30 3.45 -4.74 -13.75
CA ALA A 30 4.18 -5.83 -13.10
C ALA A 30 4.91 -5.33 -11.85
N ALA A 31 5.60 -4.19 -11.98
CA ALA A 31 6.29 -3.61 -10.84
C ALA A 31 5.32 -2.99 -9.81
N ALA A 32 4.15 -2.49 -10.24
CA ALA A 32 3.10 -2.00 -9.37
C ALA A 32 2.52 -3.10 -8.49
N ILE A 33 2.17 -4.26 -9.05
CA ILE A 33 1.69 -5.44 -8.31
C ILE A 33 2.66 -5.80 -7.18
N PHE A 34 3.95 -5.84 -7.47
CA PHE A 34 4.99 -6.11 -6.48
C PHE A 34 5.13 -5.00 -5.41
N ARG A 35 5.06 -3.73 -5.80
CA ARG A 35 5.17 -2.57 -4.89
C ARG A 35 3.95 -2.45 -3.98
N LEU A 36 2.76 -2.65 -4.54
CA LEU A 36 1.49 -2.62 -3.83
C LEU A 36 1.29 -3.88 -2.97
N GLY A 37 1.92 -5.01 -3.35
CA GLY A 37 1.78 -6.28 -2.63
C GLY A 37 0.42 -6.93 -2.81
N ILE A 38 -0.22 -6.73 -3.96
CA ILE A 38 -1.58 -7.17 -4.27
C ILE A 38 -1.59 -8.26 -5.36
N GLY A 39 -2.63 -9.07 -5.41
CA GLY A 39 -2.85 -10.04 -6.48
C GLY A 39 -3.20 -9.41 -7.83
N GLU A 40 -3.05 -10.21 -8.89
CA GLU A 40 -3.40 -9.87 -10.28
C GLU A 40 -4.88 -9.50 -10.46
N ASP A 41 -5.74 -10.23 -9.78
CA ASP A 41 -7.18 -10.02 -9.67
C ASP A 41 -7.53 -8.65 -9.05
N VAL A 42 -6.89 -8.31 -7.94
CA VAL A 42 -7.07 -7.00 -7.28
C VAL A 42 -6.55 -5.88 -8.18
N ALA A 43 -5.39 -6.05 -8.80
CA ALA A 43 -4.81 -5.08 -9.72
C ALA A 43 -5.77 -4.80 -10.90
N GLN A 44 -6.34 -5.85 -11.49
CA GLN A 44 -7.32 -5.73 -12.58
C GLN A 44 -8.58 -4.96 -12.16
N VAL A 45 -9.07 -5.18 -10.93
CA VAL A 45 -10.23 -4.42 -10.40
C VAL A 45 -9.86 -2.95 -10.20
N LEU A 46 -8.70 -2.66 -9.58
CA LEU A 46 -8.25 -1.30 -9.31
C LEU A 46 -8.07 -0.47 -10.59
N GLU A 47 -7.51 -1.05 -11.65
CA GLU A 47 -7.36 -0.39 -12.96
C GLU A 47 -8.72 -0.02 -13.57
N GLY A 48 -9.76 -0.83 -13.33
CA GLY A 48 -11.10 -0.63 -13.89
C GLY A 48 -11.99 0.34 -13.10
N LEU A 49 -11.55 0.83 -11.93
CA LEU A 49 -12.37 1.72 -11.11
C LEU A 49 -12.52 3.10 -11.76
N SER A 50 -13.77 3.53 -11.93
CA SER A 50 -14.09 4.93 -12.25
C SER A 50 -13.78 5.87 -11.09
N SER A 51 -13.59 7.16 -11.37
CA SER A 51 -13.39 8.18 -10.33
C SER A 51 -14.51 8.21 -9.29
N ALA A 52 -15.75 7.94 -9.69
CA ALA A 52 -16.89 7.86 -8.77
C ALA A 52 -16.79 6.65 -7.83
N GLN A 53 -16.29 5.51 -8.31
CA GLN A 53 -16.05 4.32 -7.48
C GLN A 53 -14.86 4.53 -6.54
N VAL A 54 -13.78 5.18 -7.00
CA VAL A 54 -12.64 5.55 -6.16
C VAL A 54 -13.08 6.44 -5.00
N LEU A 55 -13.84 7.51 -5.28
CA LEU A 55 -14.37 8.40 -4.23
C LEU A 55 -15.28 7.65 -3.24
N ARG A 56 -16.12 6.72 -3.74
CA ARG A 56 -16.97 5.89 -2.89
C ARG A 56 -16.14 4.98 -1.98
N MET A 57 -15.15 4.29 -2.52
CA MET A 57 -14.26 3.43 -1.73
C MET A 57 -13.48 4.23 -0.70
N ALA A 58 -12.97 5.41 -1.08
CA ALA A 58 -12.26 6.29 -0.18
C ALA A 58 -13.12 6.73 1.02
N SER A 59 -14.42 6.90 0.83
CA SER A 59 -15.35 7.30 1.90
C SER A 59 -15.61 6.22 2.97
N SER A 60 -15.01 5.04 2.85
CA SER A 60 -15.02 4.01 3.89
C SER A 60 -14.35 4.50 5.18
N ASN A 61 -14.92 4.16 6.34
CA ASN A 61 -14.31 4.42 7.65
C ASN A 61 -13.19 3.42 8.01
N MET A 62 -12.84 2.52 7.11
CA MET A 62 -11.75 1.56 7.26
C MET A 62 -10.58 1.97 6.35
N LEU A 63 -9.36 1.88 6.88
CA LEU A 63 -8.15 2.03 6.07
C LEU A 63 -8.09 0.91 5.03
N LEU A 64 -7.95 1.29 3.76
CA LEU A 64 -7.84 0.34 2.65
C LEU A 64 -6.41 -0.20 2.50
N CYS A 65 -5.41 0.60 2.90
CA CYS A 65 -4.03 0.18 2.94
C CYS A 65 -3.63 -0.21 4.36
N GLN A 66 -2.99 -1.37 4.49
CA GLN A 66 -2.46 -1.87 5.75
C GLN A 66 -0.93 -1.72 5.81
N PHE A 67 -0.39 -1.68 7.02
CA PHE A 67 1.04 -1.59 7.21
C PHE A 67 1.72 -2.89 6.75
N ARG A 68 2.52 -2.80 5.68
CA ARG A 68 3.14 -3.96 5.02
C ARG A 68 4.13 -4.72 5.92
N PHE A 69 4.69 -4.05 6.94
CA PHE A 69 5.75 -4.60 7.78
C PHE A 69 5.22 -4.99 9.16
N ASN A 70 4.64 -6.18 9.29
CA ASN A 70 4.19 -6.69 10.60
C ASN A 70 5.31 -7.43 11.37
N ASP A 71 6.57 -7.08 11.13
CA ASP A 71 7.72 -7.68 11.77
C ASP A 71 8.60 -6.56 12.33
N THR A 72 8.75 -6.58 13.65
CA THR A 72 9.51 -5.57 14.40
C THR A 72 10.94 -5.48 13.92
N MET A 73 11.55 -6.59 13.48
CA MET A 73 12.90 -6.59 12.91
C MET A 73 12.98 -5.76 11.62
N LEU A 74 11.98 -5.88 10.75
CA LEU A 74 11.90 -5.11 9.50
C LEU A 74 11.70 -3.61 9.76
N VAL A 75 10.87 -3.29 10.75
CA VAL A 75 10.62 -1.91 11.18
C VAL A 75 11.88 -1.30 11.80
N ASP A 76 12.59 -2.05 12.65
CA ASP A 76 13.85 -1.62 13.25
C ASP A 76 14.93 -1.42 12.18
N LEU A 77 15.01 -2.32 11.20
CA LEU A 77 15.99 -2.23 10.12
C LEU A 77 15.78 -0.96 9.27
N LEU A 78 14.51 -0.66 8.91
CA LEU A 78 14.15 0.52 8.12
C LEU A 78 14.20 1.83 8.91
N SER A 79 13.94 1.78 10.22
CA SER A 79 14.01 2.95 11.09
C SER A 79 15.43 3.24 11.60
N SER A 80 16.36 2.28 11.50
CA SER A 80 17.74 2.45 11.96
C SER A 80 18.48 3.59 11.25
N HIS A 81 19.10 4.48 12.03
CA HIS A 81 19.81 5.67 11.54
C HIS A 81 21.34 5.46 11.42
N GLY A 82 21.76 4.24 11.05
CA GLY A 82 23.17 3.85 10.97
C GLY A 82 23.84 4.03 9.59
N ARG A 83 25.16 3.80 9.53
CA ARG A 83 26.00 3.90 8.30
C ARG A 83 25.68 2.85 7.21
N GLU A 84 24.81 1.88 7.49
CA GLU A 84 24.48 0.74 6.60
C GLU A 84 23.07 0.81 5.98
N ARG A 85 22.49 2.02 5.84
CA ARG A 85 21.15 2.21 5.26
C ARG A 85 20.92 1.50 3.92
N GLY A 86 21.94 1.43 3.06
CA GLY A 86 21.83 0.76 1.76
C GLY A 86 21.62 -0.75 1.89
N ALA A 87 22.39 -1.42 2.75
CA ALA A 87 22.25 -2.85 3.00
C ALA A 87 20.95 -3.16 3.73
N ALA A 88 20.57 -2.33 4.71
CA ALA A 88 19.31 -2.43 5.42
C ALA A 88 18.10 -2.32 4.47
N HIS A 89 18.07 -1.34 3.57
CA HIS A 89 16.96 -1.16 2.65
C HIS A 89 16.83 -2.32 1.65
N LEU A 90 17.95 -2.84 1.13
CA LEU A 90 17.98 -4.02 0.28
C LEU A 90 17.44 -5.26 1.02
N HIS A 91 17.88 -5.49 2.26
CA HIS A 91 17.41 -6.64 3.05
C HIS A 91 15.91 -6.54 3.35
N ALA A 92 15.41 -5.33 3.66
CA ALA A 92 14.00 -5.09 3.86
C ALA A 92 13.18 -5.34 2.59
N ALA A 93 13.68 -4.92 1.43
CA ALA A 93 13.04 -5.20 0.14
C ALA A 93 13.00 -6.70 -0.17
N ILE A 94 14.08 -7.45 0.11
CA ILE A 94 14.13 -8.91 -0.06
C ILE A 94 13.12 -9.60 0.86
N LEU A 95 13.06 -9.24 2.14
CA LEU A 95 12.12 -9.81 3.09
C LEU A 95 10.65 -9.47 2.71
N ALA A 96 10.40 -8.25 2.22
CA ALA A 96 9.10 -7.82 1.75
C ALA A 96 8.66 -8.52 0.45
N ALA A 97 9.62 -8.93 -0.39
CA ALA A 97 9.40 -9.70 -1.61
C ALA A 97 9.05 -11.17 -1.33
N GLY A 98 9.63 -11.74 -0.26
CA GLY A 98 9.42 -13.14 0.13
C GLY A 98 8.09 -13.43 0.80
N ARG A 99 7.26 -12.41 1.07
CA ARG A 99 5.93 -12.62 1.66
C ARG A 99 4.92 -13.00 0.57
N PRO A 100 4.03 -13.97 0.83
CA PRO A 100 3.00 -14.35 -0.13
C PRO A 100 2.13 -13.13 -0.45
N VAL A 101 1.86 -12.94 -1.73
CA VAL A 101 0.93 -11.93 -2.22
C VAL A 101 -0.48 -12.33 -1.79
N GLU A 102 -1.23 -11.41 -1.18
CA GLU A 102 -2.64 -11.65 -0.86
C GLU A 102 -3.43 -11.77 -2.17
N SER A 103 -4.08 -12.92 -2.39
CA SER A 103 -5.07 -13.13 -3.45
C SER A 103 -6.48 -12.96 -2.88
N LEU A 104 -7.45 -12.57 -3.71
CA LEU A 104 -8.85 -12.69 -3.30
C LEU A 104 -9.16 -14.17 -3.07
N ALA A 105 -9.89 -14.46 -1.99
CA ALA A 105 -10.36 -15.81 -1.64
C ALA A 105 -11.57 -16.22 -2.49
#